data_AF-A0A0R3SK73-F1
#
_entry.id   AF-A0A0R3SK73-F1
#
_cell.length_a   1.000
_cell.length_b   1.000
_cell.length_c   1.000
_cell.angle_alpha   90.00
_cell.angle_beta   90.00
_cell.angle_gamma   90.00
#
_symmetry.space_group_name_H-M   'P 1'
#
loop_
_entity.id
_entity.type
_entity.pdbx_description
1 polymer ?
#
loop_
_entity_poly.entity_id
_entity_poly.type
_entity_poly.pdbx_seq_one_letter_code
_entity_poly.pdbx_strand_id
1 'polypeptide(L)'
;MAEIPLAPNRLLNLTPIEAVPSYLTIFENAAAEVRKIKETESNVVNSSMNLKGSEDDIKRLQVGLMYIALTDSTATKWAMQDIFLISRDNLIYILSEITRLIAEVWPKFQPDVHKNALHIVDELFATRGANIDLLMMHLLRRINSGDLSQSNLWLAQAVLDLCIKYRESLVTDRKQNLLQYTIFHFLRIIPDHHCETNPYITQLPASSRPLGLNSLFQRESKFIVDLIRSNYDQCCFGREFIRMLYIVSGLPPFQKLWNDIFNDLPTLNTSKSVPEILLNATNPSMNNFLISFEMEKYTHFMLQFVHVAPHFPTRRYQEMFTVSPKRSFFPLRIGPLSMVNRGSIIANLYVNEVFEDVFHDYILVKSIFLSISHLLY
;
A
#
# COMPACT_ATOMS: atom_id res chain seq x y z
N MET A 1 18.30 -35.17 -20.93
CA MET A 1 19.05 -34.00 -20.44
C MET A 1 18.55 -33.72 -19.04
N ALA A 2 19.39 -33.89 -18.03
CA ALA A 2 19.03 -33.48 -16.67
C ALA A 2 18.96 -31.95 -16.65
N GLU A 3 17.79 -31.38 -16.35
CA GLU A 3 17.66 -29.95 -16.08
C GLU A 3 18.56 -29.62 -14.88
N ILE A 4 19.61 -28.84 -15.13
CA ILE A 4 20.39 -28.22 -14.05
C ILE A 4 19.41 -27.34 -13.28
N PRO A 5 19.17 -27.55 -11.98
CA PRO A 5 18.28 -26.71 -11.22
C PRO A 5 18.79 -25.27 -11.31
N LEU A 6 18.03 -24.39 -11.96
CA LEU A 6 18.34 -22.97 -11.99
C LEU A 6 18.40 -22.50 -10.54
N ALA A 7 19.48 -21.82 -10.14
CA ALA A 7 19.60 -21.32 -8.78
C ALA A 7 18.36 -20.47 -8.43
N PRO A 8 17.78 -20.64 -7.23
CA PRO A 8 16.56 -19.94 -6.86
C PRO A 8 16.80 -18.43 -6.94
N ASN A 9 15.83 -17.70 -7.51
CA ASN A 9 15.93 -16.25 -7.62
C ASN A 9 16.03 -15.64 -6.20
N ARG A 10 17.05 -14.81 -5.98
CA ARG A 10 17.36 -14.23 -4.66
C ARG A 10 16.36 -13.16 -4.23
N LEU A 11 15.69 -12.52 -5.20
CA LEU A 11 14.74 -11.44 -4.98
C LEU A 11 13.31 -11.97 -4.88
N LEU A 12 12.94 -12.87 -5.78
CA LEU A 12 11.56 -13.34 -5.99
C LEU A 12 11.39 -14.84 -5.66
N ASN A 13 10.29 -15.17 -5.01
CA ASN A 13 9.76 -16.51 -4.84
C ASN A 13 8.85 -16.85 -6.03
N LEU A 14 9.42 -17.43 -7.08
CA LEU A 14 8.74 -17.77 -8.33
C LEU A 14 8.37 -19.24 -8.38
N THR A 15 7.20 -19.54 -8.95
CA THR A 15 6.83 -20.90 -9.33
C THR A 15 7.60 -21.37 -10.58
N PRO A 16 7.70 -22.68 -10.87
CA PRO A 16 8.47 -23.19 -12.02
C PRO A 16 8.04 -22.65 -13.39
N ILE A 17 6.81 -22.15 -13.51
CA ILE A 17 6.26 -21.62 -14.76
C ILE A 17 6.45 -20.10 -14.90
N GLU A 18 6.88 -19.41 -13.84
CA GLU A 18 7.00 -17.97 -13.83
C GLU A 18 8.39 -17.51 -14.25
N ALA A 19 8.45 -16.65 -15.26
CA ALA A 19 9.68 -16.01 -15.68
C ALA A 19 10.02 -14.80 -14.79
N VAL A 20 11.32 -14.55 -14.61
CA VAL A 20 11.81 -13.31 -14.01
C VAL A 20 11.52 -12.16 -14.98
N PRO A 21 10.88 -11.05 -14.55
CA PRO A 21 10.74 -9.85 -15.36
C PRO A 21 12.08 -9.38 -15.93
N SER A 22 12.15 -9.12 -17.23
CA SER A 22 13.40 -8.83 -17.94
C SER A 22 14.18 -7.64 -17.37
N TYR A 23 13.49 -6.64 -16.85
CA TYR A 23 14.14 -5.48 -16.23
C TYR A 23 14.88 -5.84 -14.93
N LEU A 24 14.51 -6.90 -14.22
CA LEU A 24 15.18 -7.33 -13.00
C LEU A 24 16.52 -8.02 -13.29
N THR A 25 16.69 -8.58 -14.48
CA THR A 25 17.98 -9.08 -14.93
C THR A 25 19.03 -7.96 -15.00
N ILE A 26 18.60 -6.72 -15.31
CA ILE A 26 19.49 -5.55 -15.28
C ILE A 26 20.00 -5.30 -13.85
N PHE A 27 19.15 -5.50 -12.83
CA PHE A 27 19.50 -5.28 -11.44
C PHE A 27 20.49 -6.33 -10.95
N GLU A 28 20.27 -7.59 -11.33
CA GLU A 28 21.17 -8.70 -11.03
C GLU A 28 22.56 -8.51 -11.63
N ASN A 29 22.62 -8.09 -12.90
CA ASN A 29 23.87 -7.80 -13.58
C ASN A 29 24.59 -6.60 -12.95
N ALA A 30 23.87 -5.53 -12.62
CA ALA A 30 24.42 -4.38 -11.93
C ALA A 30 24.95 -4.74 -10.53
N ALA A 31 24.27 -5.63 -9.80
CA ALA A 31 24.75 -6.12 -8.51
C ALA A 31 26.04 -6.94 -8.65
N ALA A 32 26.18 -7.73 -9.72
CA ALA A 32 27.43 -8.45 -10.00
C ALA A 32 28.59 -7.49 -10.31
N GLU A 33 28.33 -6.42 -11.05
CA GLU A 33 29.31 -5.37 -11.34
C GLU A 33 29.75 -4.64 -10.06
N VAL A 34 28.81 -4.26 -9.19
CA VAL A 34 29.11 -3.66 -7.88
C VAL A 34 29.99 -4.57 -7.02
N ARG A 35 29.71 -5.88 -6.98
CA ARG A 35 30.54 -6.84 -6.25
C ARG A 35 31.96 -6.90 -6.82
N LYS A 36 32.09 -6.95 -8.15
CA LYS A 36 33.39 -6.91 -8.82
C LYS A 36 34.18 -5.66 -8.48
N ILE A 37 33.54 -4.49 -8.49
CA ILE A 37 34.18 -3.22 -8.09
C ILE A 37 34.70 -3.28 -6.66
N LYS A 38 33.95 -3.87 -5.71
CA LYS A 38 34.41 -4.02 -4.32
C LYS A 38 35.58 -5.01 -4.16
N GLU A 39 35.77 -5.92 -5.11
CA GLU A 39 36.91 -6.85 -5.13
C GLU A 39 38.14 -6.22 -5.79
N THR A 40 37.95 -5.38 -6.81
CA THR A 40 39.04 -4.80 -7.61
C THR A 40 39.47 -3.40 -7.16
N GLU A 41 38.56 -2.65 -6.54
CA GLU A 41 38.75 -1.27 -6.12
C GLU A 41 38.45 -1.12 -4.62
N SER A 42 38.85 0.00 -4.02
CA SER A 42 38.72 0.20 -2.57
C SER A 42 37.27 0.25 -2.07
N ASN A 43 36.38 0.93 -2.81
CA ASN A 43 34.95 0.99 -2.54
C ASN A 43 34.21 1.54 -3.78
N VAL A 44 32.87 1.48 -3.77
CA VAL A 44 32.03 1.93 -4.88
C VAL A 44 32.07 3.46 -5.04
N VAL A 45 32.18 4.20 -3.93
CA VAL A 45 32.18 5.68 -3.91
C VAL A 45 33.39 6.26 -4.66
N ASN A 46 34.56 5.66 -4.49
CA ASN A 46 35.80 6.07 -5.14
C ASN A 46 36.03 5.35 -6.48
N SER A 47 35.04 4.58 -6.94
CA SER A 47 35.21 3.79 -8.15
C SER A 47 35.35 4.66 -9.39
N SER A 48 36.09 4.16 -10.38
CA SER A 48 36.22 4.84 -11.69
C SER A 48 34.85 5.11 -12.33
N MET A 49 33.91 4.18 -12.18
CA MET A 49 32.54 4.27 -12.68
C MET A 49 31.76 5.40 -12.00
N ASN A 50 31.89 5.61 -10.69
CA ASN A 50 31.26 6.75 -10.03
C ASN A 50 31.94 8.08 -10.41
N LEU A 51 33.28 8.13 -10.38
CA LEU A 51 34.01 9.39 -10.54
C LEU A 51 34.02 9.92 -11.98
N LYS A 52 34.05 9.03 -12.98
CA LYS A 52 34.22 9.38 -14.40
C LYS A 52 33.09 8.86 -15.30
N GLY A 53 32.20 8.02 -14.76
CA GLY A 53 31.10 7.45 -15.53
C GLY A 53 30.01 8.46 -15.86
N SER A 54 29.14 8.04 -16.77
CA SER A 54 27.93 8.76 -17.15
C SER A 54 26.86 8.71 -16.05
N GLU A 55 25.79 9.49 -16.20
CA GLU A 55 24.63 9.39 -15.30
C GLU A 55 24.02 7.98 -15.30
N ASP A 56 24.01 7.30 -16.44
CA ASP A 56 23.47 5.94 -16.55
C ASP A 56 24.35 4.92 -15.83
N ASP A 57 25.67 5.14 -15.78
CA ASP A 57 26.58 4.31 -15.01
C ASP A 57 26.32 4.44 -13.51
N ILE A 58 26.05 5.65 -13.03
CA ILE A 58 25.70 5.91 -11.63
C ILE A 58 24.34 5.28 -11.29
N LYS A 59 23.35 5.41 -12.17
CA LYS A 59 22.05 4.73 -12.03
C LYS A 59 22.22 3.21 -11.95
N ARG A 60 23.09 2.62 -12.78
CA ARG A 60 23.44 1.18 -12.69
C ARG A 60 24.06 0.82 -11.34
N LEU A 61 25.04 1.59 -10.86
CA LEU A 61 25.62 1.38 -9.52
C LEU A 61 24.53 1.44 -8.44
N GLN A 62 23.64 2.42 -8.51
CA GLN A 62 22.54 2.59 -7.56
C GLN A 62 21.60 1.37 -7.54
N VAL A 63 21.09 0.88 -8.69
CA VAL A 63 20.23 -0.32 -8.69
C VAL A 63 20.98 -1.59 -8.29
N GLY A 64 22.27 -1.70 -8.62
CA GLY A 64 23.10 -2.81 -8.17
C GLY A 64 23.26 -2.85 -6.66
N LEU A 65 23.54 -1.70 -6.04
CA LEU A 65 23.57 -1.52 -4.59
C LEU A 65 22.20 -1.81 -3.96
N MET A 66 21.11 -1.32 -4.55
CA MET A 66 19.75 -1.56 -4.04
C MET A 66 19.40 -3.05 -4.09
N TYR A 67 19.74 -3.75 -5.18
CA TYR A 67 19.53 -5.19 -5.28
C TYR A 67 20.34 -5.96 -4.24
N ILE A 68 21.60 -5.57 -3.99
CA ILE A 68 22.40 -6.13 -2.89
C ILE A 68 21.71 -5.87 -1.54
N ALA A 69 21.27 -4.63 -1.30
CA ALA A 69 20.60 -4.26 -0.06
C ALA A 69 19.31 -5.05 0.18
N LEU A 70 18.56 -5.37 -0.89
CA LEU A 70 17.34 -6.17 -0.84
C LEU A 70 17.63 -7.66 -0.60
N THR A 71 18.71 -8.20 -1.17
CA THR A 71 18.97 -9.66 -1.22
C THR A 71 20.03 -10.15 -0.24
N ASP A 72 20.62 -9.26 0.55
CA ASP A 72 21.62 -9.58 1.59
C ASP A 72 21.47 -8.64 2.78
N SER A 73 20.91 -9.16 3.88
CA SER A 73 20.66 -8.40 5.11
C SER A 73 21.93 -7.92 5.80
N THR A 74 23.07 -8.60 5.58
CA THR A 74 24.36 -8.14 6.12
C THR A 74 24.89 -6.93 5.35
N ALA A 75 24.41 -6.75 4.11
CA ALA A 75 24.85 -5.72 3.21
C ALA A 75 23.96 -4.48 3.15
N THR A 76 22.70 -4.59 3.58
CA THR A 76 21.69 -3.50 3.50
C THR A 76 22.23 -2.16 3.99
N LYS A 77 22.86 -2.12 5.17
CA LYS A 77 23.34 -0.87 5.76
C LYS A 77 24.43 -0.20 4.92
N TRP A 78 25.48 -0.92 4.56
CA TRP A 78 26.58 -0.30 3.80
C TRP A 78 26.17 0.02 2.36
N ALA A 79 25.30 -0.79 1.76
CA ALA A 79 24.82 -0.55 0.40
C ALA A 79 23.95 0.72 0.33
N MET A 80 23.11 0.97 1.34
CA MET A 80 22.37 2.22 1.47
C MET A 80 23.29 3.42 1.70
N GLN A 81 24.32 3.28 2.53
CA GLN A 81 25.33 4.33 2.72
C GLN A 81 26.02 4.70 1.40
N ASP A 82 26.43 3.71 0.61
CA ASP A 82 27.04 3.95 -0.71
C ASP A 82 26.04 4.62 -1.67
N ILE A 83 24.76 4.21 -1.69
CA ILE A 83 23.70 4.87 -2.49
C ILE A 83 23.61 6.37 -2.15
N PHE A 84 23.58 6.72 -0.87
CA PHE A 84 23.51 8.11 -0.44
C PHE A 84 24.74 8.92 -0.87
N LEU A 85 25.92 8.31 -0.85
CA LEU A 85 27.17 8.98 -1.21
C LEU A 85 27.36 9.17 -2.72
N ILE A 86 26.78 8.30 -3.55
CA ILE A 86 26.89 8.40 -5.02
C ILE A 86 25.71 9.12 -5.68
N SER A 87 24.59 9.33 -4.98
CA SER A 87 23.42 10.00 -5.55
C SER A 87 23.69 11.48 -5.83
N ARG A 88 23.33 11.90 -7.04
CA ARG A 88 23.44 13.29 -7.54
C ARG A 88 22.08 13.95 -7.76
N ASP A 89 21.01 13.19 -7.56
CA ASP A 89 19.64 13.49 -7.95
C ASP A 89 18.68 13.53 -6.76
N ASN A 90 19.18 13.77 -5.55
CA ASN A 90 18.40 13.74 -4.30
C ASN A 90 17.58 12.44 -4.16
N LEU A 91 18.19 11.31 -4.55
CA LEU A 91 17.63 9.95 -4.49
C LEU A 91 16.39 9.71 -5.35
N ILE A 92 16.03 10.62 -6.27
CA ILE A 92 14.83 10.49 -7.11
C ILE A 92 14.80 9.15 -7.83
N TYR A 93 15.92 8.74 -8.43
CA TYR A 93 15.99 7.49 -9.18
C TYR A 93 15.79 6.26 -8.28
N ILE A 94 16.50 6.16 -7.16
CA ILE A 94 16.33 5.03 -6.23
C ILE A 94 14.93 4.99 -5.63
N LEU A 95 14.37 6.14 -5.26
CA LEU A 95 12.98 6.24 -4.81
C LEU A 95 12.02 5.71 -5.86
N SER A 96 12.20 6.06 -7.13
CA SER A 96 11.39 5.56 -8.24
C SER A 96 11.51 4.04 -8.36
N GLU A 97 12.72 3.49 -8.29
CA GLU A 97 12.95 2.06 -8.48
C GLU A 97 12.43 1.20 -7.33
N ILE A 98 12.65 1.58 -6.07
CA ILE A 98 12.05 0.87 -4.93
C ILE A 98 10.52 1.00 -4.94
N THR A 99 9.99 2.17 -5.31
CA THR A 99 8.54 2.36 -5.49
C THR A 99 7.99 1.40 -6.52
N ARG A 100 8.64 1.27 -7.69
CA ARG A 100 8.23 0.33 -8.74
C ARG A 100 8.28 -1.12 -8.26
N LEU A 101 9.34 -1.52 -7.56
CA LEU A 101 9.46 -2.88 -7.03
C LEU A 101 8.34 -3.20 -6.03
N ILE A 102 8.10 -2.30 -5.07
CA ILE A 102 7.01 -2.45 -4.11
C ILE A 102 5.67 -2.44 -4.83
N ALA A 103 5.47 -1.61 -5.86
CA ALA A 103 4.23 -1.55 -6.63
C ALA A 103 4.00 -2.78 -7.50
N GLU A 104 5.01 -3.41 -8.08
CA GLU A 104 4.80 -4.45 -9.09
C GLU A 104 4.99 -5.88 -8.58
N VAL A 105 6.02 -6.12 -7.76
CA VAL A 105 6.52 -7.47 -7.47
C VAL A 105 6.54 -7.84 -5.99
N TRP A 106 6.18 -6.93 -5.09
CA TRP A 106 6.10 -7.18 -3.64
C TRP A 106 5.49 -8.53 -3.22
N PRO A 107 4.32 -8.97 -3.75
CA PRO A 107 3.72 -10.24 -3.31
C PRO A 107 4.59 -11.47 -3.59
N LYS A 108 5.55 -11.33 -4.50
CA LYS A 108 6.50 -12.36 -4.90
C LYS A 108 7.85 -12.21 -4.23
N PHE A 109 8.08 -11.22 -3.36
CA PHE A 109 9.35 -11.11 -2.67
C PHE A 109 9.63 -12.34 -1.82
N GLN A 110 10.92 -12.69 -1.71
CA GLN A 110 11.35 -13.65 -0.70
C GLN A 110 11.08 -13.10 0.71
N PRO A 111 10.89 -13.95 1.75
CA PRO A 111 10.60 -13.49 3.10
C PRO A 111 11.61 -12.49 3.67
N ASP A 112 12.91 -12.67 3.43
CA ASP A 112 13.94 -11.74 3.91
C ASP A 112 14.01 -10.46 3.06
N VAL A 113 13.63 -10.53 1.79
CA VAL A 113 13.54 -9.35 0.91
C VAL A 113 12.45 -8.40 1.38
N HIS A 114 11.33 -8.90 1.91
CA HIS A 114 10.30 -8.05 2.53
C HIS A 114 10.86 -7.23 3.69
N LYS A 115 11.64 -7.87 4.59
CA LYS A 115 12.27 -7.19 5.72
C LYS A 115 13.30 -6.16 5.25
N ASN A 116 14.16 -6.54 4.32
CA ASN A 116 15.20 -5.67 3.78
C ASN A 116 14.59 -4.48 3.02
N ALA A 117 13.49 -4.67 2.28
CA ALA A 117 12.76 -3.59 1.64
C ALA A 117 12.23 -2.58 2.66
N LEU A 118 11.69 -3.04 3.80
CA LEU A 118 11.28 -2.14 4.89
C LEU A 118 12.46 -1.41 5.54
N HIS A 119 13.63 -2.05 5.65
CA HIS A 119 14.85 -1.36 6.10
C HIS A 119 15.30 -0.27 5.12
N ILE A 120 15.20 -0.52 3.81
CA ILE A 120 15.49 0.49 2.79
C ILE A 120 14.49 1.66 2.88
N VAL A 121 13.20 1.35 3.04
CA VAL A 121 12.16 2.38 3.25
C VAL A 121 12.47 3.19 4.51
N ASP A 122 12.88 2.56 5.62
CA ASP A 122 13.29 3.24 6.85
C ASP A 122 14.43 4.24 6.63
N GLU A 123 15.50 3.83 5.94
CA GLU A 123 16.64 4.68 5.59
C GLU A 123 16.24 5.86 4.66
N LEU A 124 15.34 5.61 3.69
CA LEU A 124 14.82 6.65 2.80
C LEU A 124 13.94 7.66 3.55
N PHE A 125 13.13 7.18 4.50
CA PHE A 125 12.30 8.04 5.35
C PHE A 125 13.14 8.93 6.27
N ALA A 126 14.27 8.40 6.77
CA ALA A 126 15.22 9.16 7.58
C ALA A 126 15.90 10.30 6.81
N THR A 127 15.91 10.23 5.47
CA THR A 127 16.57 11.21 4.62
C THR A 127 15.72 12.48 4.49
N ARG A 128 16.24 13.60 4.99
CA ARG A 128 15.56 14.89 4.90
C ARG A 128 15.38 15.31 3.44
N GLY A 129 14.16 15.68 3.07
CA GLY A 129 13.83 16.17 1.72
C GLY A 129 13.60 15.07 0.68
N ALA A 130 13.64 13.79 1.05
CA ALA A 130 13.20 12.70 0.19
C ALA A 130 11.67 12.76 0.01
N ASN A 131 11.19 12.69 -1.24
CA ASN A 131 9.75 12.61 -1.52
C ASN A 131 9.31 11.15 -1.50
N ILE A 132 8.72 10.73 -0.38
CA ILE A 132 8.33 9.34 -0.11
C ILE A 132 6.82 9.09 -0.26
N ASP A 133 6.03 10.11 -0.63
CA ASP A 133 4.56 10.03 -0.66
C ASP A 133 4.06 8.85 -1.51
N LEU A 134 4.58 8.72 -2.72
CA LEU A 134 4.19 7.67 -3.66
C LEU A 134 4.67 6.29 -3.19
N LEU A 135 5.89 6.21 -2.65
CA LEU A 135 6.44 4.99 -2.06
C LEU A 135 5.54 4.49 -0.93
N MET A 136 5.18 5.39 -0.01
CA MET A 136 4.31 5.09 1.11
C MET A 136 2.88 4.77 0.69
N MET A 137 2.35 5.43 -0.35
CA MET A 137 1.07 5.08 -0.95
C MET A 137 1.07 3.61 -1.39
N HIS A 138 2.07 3.19 -2.16
CA HIS A 138 2.18 1.80 -2.62
C HIS A 138 2.43 0.82 -1.46
N LEU A 139 3.25 1.19 -0.48
CA LEU A 139 3.53 0.34 0.69
C LEU A 139 2.28 0.13 1.56
N LEU A 140 1.53 1.19 1.87
CA LEU A 140 0.27 1.10 2.59
C LEU A 140 -0.73 0.21 1.84
N ARG A 141 -0.83 0.34 0.51
CA ARG A 141 -1.67 -0.52 -0.33
C ARG A 141 -1.26 -2.00 -0.34
N ARG A 142 -0.10 -2.37 0.21
CA ARG A 142 0.30 -3.77 0.41
C ARG A 142 -0.31 -4.42 1.64
N ILE A 143 -0.84 -3.62 2.57
CA ILE A 143 -1.64 -4.12 3.68
C ILE A 143 -3.07 -4.33 3.17
N ASN A 144 -3.45 -5.59 3.03
CA ASN A 144 -4.79 -5.95 2.56
C ASN A 144 -5.79 -5.86 3.71
N SER A 145 -6.89 -5.13 3.49
CA SER A 145 -8.02 -5.15 4.43
C SER A 145 -8.69 -6.53 4.45
N GLY A 146 -9.10 -6.96 5.65
CA GLY A 146 -9.75 -8.25 5.89
C GLY A 146 -8.83 -9.47 5.86
N ASP A 147 -7.55 -9.30 5.50
CA ASP A 147 -6.54 -10.36 5.54
C ASP A 147 -5.88 -10.43 6.93
N LEU A 148 -6.25 -11.44 7.71
CA LEU A 148 -5.69 -11.68 9.05
C LEU A 148 -4.51 -12.67 9.05
N SER A 149 -3.89 -12.92 7.89
CA SER A 149 -2.68 -13.74 7.82
C SER A 149 -1.51 -13.10 8.57
N GLN A 150 -0.62 -13.92 9.11
CA GLN A 150 0.54 -13.46 9.88
C GLN A 150 1.44 -12.50 9.08
N SER A 151 1.55 -12.69 7.77
CA SER A 151 2.33 -11.82 6.88
C SER A 151 1.70 -10.43 6.76
N ASN A 152 0.38 -10.35 6.56
CA ASN A 152 -0.32 -9.08 6.46
C ASN A 152 -0.31 -8.30 7.78
N LEU A 153 -0.53 -9.00 8.91
CA LEU A 153 -0.45 -8.40 10.25
C LEU A 153 0.96 -7.92 10.59
N TRP A 154 2.00 -8.68 10.21
CA TRP A 154 3.39 -8.26 10.35
C TRP A 154 3.67 -6.98 9.57
N LEU A 155 3.18 -6.89 8.32
CA LEU A 155 3.36 -5.70 7.50
C LEU A 155 2.61 -4.49 8.08
N ALA A 156 1.36 -4.65 8.51
CA ALA A 156 0.58 -3.60 9.15
C ALA A 156 1.32 -3.06 10.38
N GLN A 157 1.85 -3.96 11.21
CA GLN A 157 2.65 -3.59 12.37
C GLN A 157 3.93 -2.84 11.99
N ALA A 158 4.70 -3.34 11.02
CA ALA A 158 5.97 -2.74 10.63
C ALA A 158 5.79 -1.35 9.98
N VAL A 159 4.74 -1.17 9.17
CA VAL A 159 4.41 0.13 8.57
C VAL A 159 3.90 1.10 9.64
N LEU A 160 3.10 0.63 10.61
CA LEU A 160 2.71 1.45 11.75
C LEU A 160 3.93 1.93 12.55
N ASP A 161 4.92 1.06 12.77
CA ASP A 161 6.16 1.41 13.47
C ASP A 161 6.93 2.52 12.73
N LEU A 162 7.01 2.46 11.40
CA LEU A 162 7.57 3.53 10.56
C LEU A 162 6.78 4.84 10.70
N CYS A 163 5.45 4.78 10.59
CA CYS A 163 4.59 5.95 10.73
C CYS A 163 4.71 6.61 12.12
N ILE A 164 4.84 5.82 13.19
CA ILE A 164 5.08 6.33 14.53
C ILE A 164 6.48 6.97 14.63
N LYS A 165 7.51 6.27 14.15
CA LYS A 165 8.91 6.74 14.18
C LYS A 165 9.10 8.08 13.47
N TYR A 166 8.43 8.26 12.33
CA TYR A 166 8.53 9.46 11.49
C TYR A 166 7.26 10.31 11.50
N ARG A 167 6.54 10.32 12.62
CA ARG A 167 5.28 11.06 12.78
C ARG A 167 5.37 12.51 12.31
N GLU A 168 6.44 13.22 12.65
CA GLU A 168 6.63 14.62 12.29
C GLU A 168 6.77 14.82 10.77
N SER A 169 7.45 13.89 10.08
CA SER A 169 7.56 13.91 8.63
C SER A 169 6.22 13.66 7.95
N LEU A 170 5.30 12.89 8.55
CA LEU A 170 3.94 12.71 8.01
C LEU A 170 3.15 14.03 7.95
N VAL A 171 3.39 14.90 8.93
CA VAL A 171 2.67 16.17 9.12
C VAL A 171 3.40 17.34 8.43
N THR A 172 4.63 17.11 7.96
CA THR A 172 5.45 18.14 7.33
C THR A 172 4.96 18.43 5.91
N ASP A 173 4.93 19.72 5.55
CA ASP A 173 4.53 20.26 4.24
C ASP A 173 3.08 19.94 3.81
N ARG A 174 2.25 21.00 3.71
CA ARG A 174 0.84 20.90 3.31
C ARG A 174 0.63 20.35 1.89
N LYS A 175 1.68 20.25 1.09
CA LYS A 175 1.63 19.70 -0.28
C LYS A 175 1.73 18.18 -0.33
N GLN A 176 2.13 17.54 0.76
CA GLN A 176 2.27 16.09 0.83
C GLN A 176 0.95 15.44 1.25
N ASN A 177 0.51 14.44 0.49
CA ASN A 177 -0.73 13.70 0.79
C ASN A 177 -0.48 12.57 1.80
N LEU A 178 0.76 12.43 2.29
CA LEU A 178 1.20 11.35 3.15
C LEU A 178 0.38 11.19 4.43
N LEU A 179 0.12 12.29 5.15
CA LEU A 179 -0.79 12.29 6.32
C LEU A 179 -2.15 11.69 5.97
N GLN A 180 -2.73 12.13 4.85
CA GLN A 180 -4.07 11.73 4.44
C GLN A 180 -4.08 10.25 4.02
N TYR A 181 -3.07 9.78 3.29
CA TYR A 181 -2.90 8.36 2.95
C TYR A 181 -2.80 7.49 4.20
N THR A 182 -1.99 7.88 5.18
CA THR A 182 -1.86 7.16 6.45
C THR A 182 -3.19 7.11 7.22
N ILE A 183 -3.87 8.25 7.39
CA ILE A 183 -5.16 8.32 8.09
C ILE A 183 -6.22 7.47 7.38
N PHE A 184 -6.37 7.65 6.07
CA PHE A 184 -7.35 6.91 5.28
C PHE A 184 -7.12 5.40 5.43
N HIS A 185 -5.89 4.96 5.23
CA HIS A 185 -5.56 3.55 5.22
C HIS A 185 -5.79 2.90 6.59
N PHE A 186 -5.31 3.51 7.68
CA PHE A 186 -5.50 2.91 9.01
C PHE A 186 -6.95 2.95 9.48
N LEU A 187 -7.71 4.03 9.23
CA LEU A 187 -9.15 4.05 9.52
C LEU A 187 -9.90 2.92 8.79
N ARG A 188 -9.41 2.50 7.62
CA ARG A 188 -9.99 1.43 6.82
C ARG A 188 -9.72 0.03 7.38
N ILE A 189 -8.53 -0.24 7.92
CA ILE A 189 -8.11 -1.59 8.38
C ILE A 189 -8.35 -1.82 9.89
N ILE A 190 -8.38 -0.77 10.71
CA ILE A 190 -8.60 -0.87 12.17
C ILE A 190 -9.83 -1.72 12.53
N PRO A 191 -11.00 -1.59 11.87
CA PRO A 191 -12.16 -2.45 12.15
C PRO A 191 -11.88 -3.95 11.97
N ASP A 192 -10.99 -4.31 11.05
CA ASP A 192 -10.65 -5.70 10.76
C ASP A 192 -9.83 -6.30 11.91
N HIS A 193 -9.07 -5.48 12.64
CA HIS A 193 -8.25 -5.90 13.78
C HIS A 193 -8.99 -5.89 15.12
N HIS A 194 -10.25 -5.42 15.16
CA HIS A 194 -11.03 -5.39 16.39
C HIS A 194 -11.72 -6.73 16.67
N CYS A 195 -11.15 -7.51 17.59
CA CYS A 195 -11.61 -8.87 17.90
C CYS A 195 -13.08 -9.00 18.30
N GLU A 196 -13.66 -7.98 18.93
CA GLU A 196 -15.02 -8.05 19.49
C GLU A 196 -16.11 -7.71 18.46
N THR A 197 -15.78 -6.89 17.45
CA THR A 197 -16.76 -6.48 16.44
C THR A 197 -16.57 -7.15 15.09
N ASN A 198 -15.42 -7.78 14.84
CA ASN A 198 -15.16 -8.50 13.60
C ASN A 198 -15.89 -9.87 13.61
N PRO A 199 -16.92 -10.08 12.76
CA PRO A 199 -17.71 -11.31 12.76
C PRO A 199 -16.89 -12.57 12.53
N TYR A 200 -15.91 -12.51 11.63
CA TYR A 200 -15.02 -13.63 11.34
C TYR A 200 -14.24 -14.05 12.59
N ILE A 201 -13.69 -13.09 13.33
CA ILE A 201 -12.93 -13.38 14.56
C ILE A 201 -13.84 -13.88 15.68
N THR A 202 -15.02 -13.29 15.86
CA THR A 202 -15.96 -13.71 16.91
C THR A 202 -16.44 -15.14 16.74
N GLN A 203 -16.50 -15.64 15.50
CA GLN A 203 -16.85 -17.03 15.17
C GLN A 203 -15.68 -18.01 15.36
N LEU A 204 -14.43 -17.53 15.39
CA LEU A 204 -13.27 -18.39 15.57
C LEU A 204 -13.11 -18.84 17.04
N PRO A 205 -12.70 -20.10 17.28
CA PRO A 205 -12.26 -20.56 18.59
C PRO A 205 -11.15 -19.66 19.14
N ALA A 206 -11.14 -19.41 20.46
CA ALA A 206 -10.17 -18.51 21.10
C ALA A 206 -8.71 -18.90 20.81
N SER A 207 -8.42 -20.19 20.71
CA SER A 207 -7.09 -20.74 20.39
C SER A 207 -6.62 -20.47 18.96
N SER A 208 -7.53 -20.14 18.04
CA SER A 208 -7.24 -19.93 16.61
C SER A 208 -7.22 -18.44 16.24
N ARG A 209 -7.45 -17.55 17.19
CA ARG A 209 -7.40 -16.10 16.95
C ARG A 209 -5.94 -15.65 16.81
N PRO A 210 -5.64 -14.72 15.88
CA PRO A 210 -4.27 -14.21 15.73
C PRO A 210 -3.76 -13.59 17.04
N LEU A 211 -2.55 -14.00 17.44
CA LEU A 211 -1.90 -13.46 18.63
C LEU A 211 -1.50 -12.00 18.42
N GLY A 212 -1.59 -11.19 19.48
CA GLY A 212 -1.20 -9.78 19.44
C GLY A 212 -2.16 -8.84 18.71
N LEU A 213 -3.27 -9.36 18.14
CA LEU A 213 -4.19 -8.56 17.32
C LEU A 213 -4.84 -7.40 18.10
N ASN A 214 -5.25 -7.62 19.35
CA ASN A 214 -5.76 -6.54 20.21
C ASN A 214 -4.68 -5.48 20.48
N SER A 215 -3.42 -5.90 20.69
CA SER A 215 -2.32 -4.95 20.87
C SER A 215 -2.11 -4.09 19.62
N LEU A 216 -2.16 -4.69 18.43
CA LEU A 216 -2.07 -3.97 17.16
C LEU A 216 -3.22 -2.96 17.03
N PHE A 217 -4.47 -3.41 17.24
CA PHE A 217 -5.66 -2.56 17.23
C PHE A 217 -5.53 -1.33 18.15
N GLN A 218 -5.07 -1.52 19.39
CA GLN A 218 -4.90 -0.42 20.34
C GLN A 218 -3.84 0.58 19.88
N ARG A 219 -2.72 0.09 19.33
CA ARG A 219 -1.62 0.92 18.84
C ARG A 219 -2.05 1.74 17.62
N GLU A 220 -2.71 1.10 16.65
CA GLU A 220 -3.25 1.78 15.46
C GLU A 220 -4.27 2.84 15.87
N SER A 221 -5.24 2.47 16.70
CA SER A 221 -6.30 3.37 17.15
C SER A 221 -5.76 4.58 17.89
N LYS A 222 -4.83 4.36 18.83
CA LYS A 222 -4.18 5.45 19.57
C LYS A 222 -3.43 6.39 18.62
N PHE A 223 -2.60 5.82 17.74
CA PHE A 223 -1.80 6.61 16.81
C PHE A 223 -2.68 7.48 15.91
N ILE A 224 -3.74 6.92 15.32
CA ILE A 224 -4.64 7.63 14.41
C ILE A 224 -5.45 8.70 15.14
N VAL A 225 -5.98 8.42 16.33
CA VAL A 225 -6.71 9.42 17.13
C VAL A 225 -5.78 10.59 17.50
N ASP A 226 -4.57 10.31 17.97
CA ASP A 226 -3.59 11.34 18.34
C ASP A 226 -3.17 12.17 17.12
N LEU A 227 -3.02 11.53 15.95
CA LEU A 227 -2.65 12.18 14.70
C LEU A 227 -3.77 13.10 14.17
N ILE A 228 -5.03 12.66 14.22
CA ILE A 228 -6.19 13.47 13.84
C ILE A 228 -6.37 14.65 14.78
N ARG A 229 -6.31 14.44 16.09
CA ARG A 229 -6.49 15.53 17.07
C ARG A 229 -5.44 16.63 16.93
N SER A 230 -4.20 16.25 16.66
CA SER A 230 -3.11 17.21 16.52
C SER A 230 -3.12 17.96 15.19
N ASN A 231 -3.77 17.41 14.15
CA ASN A 231 -3.64 17.88 12.77
C ASN A 231 -4.98 17.91 12.01
N TYR A 232 -6.09 18.14 12.71
CA TYR A 232 -7.44 17.93 12.19
C TYR A 232 -7.67 18.57 10.82
N ASP A 233 -7.29 19.84 10.68
CA ASP A 233 -7.45 20.61 9.45
C ASP A 233 -6.72 20.02 8.24
N GLN A 234 -5.58 19.37 8.45
CA GLN A 234 -4.76 18.75 7.41
C GLN A 234 -5.29 17.35 7.04
N CYS A 235 -5.93 16.67 8.00
CA CYS A 235 -6.60 15.39 7.80
C CYS A 235 -7.92 15.51 7.03
N CYS A 236 -8.52 16.71 6.92
CA CYS A 236 -9.82 16.91 6.29
C CYS A 236 -9.77 16.80 4.75
N PHE A 237 -9.68 15.58 4.21
CA PHE A 237 -9.67 15.29 2.77
C PHE A 237 -11.07 15.10 2.16
N GLY A 238 -12.06 15.82 2.68
CA GLY A 238 -13.43 15.84 2.14
C GLY A 238 -14.33 14.71 2.64
N ARG A 239 -15.33 14.33 1.84
CA ARG A 239 -16.39 13.38 2.22
C ARG A 239 -15.86 12.03 2.72
N GLU A 240 -14.81 11.52 2.08
CA GLU A 240 -14.25 10.22 2.45
C GLU A 240 -13.62 10.22 3.85
N PHE A 241 -13.14 11.36 4.35
CA PHE A 241 -12.62 11.46 5.72
C PHE A 241 -13.72 11.19 6.74
N ILE A 242 -14.87 11.85 6.58
CA ILE A 242 -16.04 11.65 7.44
C ILE A 242 -16.57 10.21 7.31
N ARG A 243 -16.60 9.66 6.08
CA ARG A 243 -17.04 8.28 5.84
C ARG A 243 -16.12 7.27 6.53
N MET A 244 -14.80 7.46 6.48
CA MET A 244 -13.82 6.61 7.17
C MET A 244 -13.97 6.70 8.69
N LEU A 245 -14.08 7.90 9.23
CA LEU A 245 -14.30 8.11 10.66
C LEU A 245 -15.61 7.49 11.15
N TYR A 246 -16.68 7.59 10.37
CA TYR A 246 -17.97 7.01 10.73
C TYR A 246 -17.89 5.49 10.93
N ILE A 247 -17.10 4.78 10.12
CA ILE A 247 -16.91 3.32 10.25
C ILE A 247 -16.37 2.94 11.63
N VAL A 248 -15.42 3.73 12.15
CA VAL A 248 -14.76 3.46 13.44
C VAL A 248 -15.42 4.19 14.59
N SER A 249 -16.40 5.07 14.34
CA SER A 249 -17.01 5.95 15.35
C SER A 249 -17.59 5.22 16.56
N GLY A 250 -18.03 3.96 16.38
CA GLY A 250 -18.53 3.11 17.46
C GLY A 250 -17.46 2.45 18.32
N LEU A 251 -16.17 2.60 18.01
CA LEU A 251 -15.07 1.98 18.76
C LEU A 251 -14.58 2.92 19.86
N PRO A 252 -14.27 2.45 21.08
CA PRO A 252 -14.05 3.30 22.26
C PRO A 252 -13.09 4.49 22.07
N PRO A 253 -11.88 4.37 21.46
CA PRO A 253 -11.00 5.52 21.30
C PRO A 253 -11.53 6.54 20.27
N PHE A 254 -12.35 6.10 19.32
CA PHE A 254 -12.92 6.93 18.26
C PHE A 254 -14.26 7.56 18.65
N GLN A 255 -15.05 6.95 19.55
CA GLN A 255 -16.31 7.51 20.04
C GLN A 255 -16.12 8.92 20.61
N LYS A 256 -15.07 9.11 21.44
CA LYS A 256 -14.75 10.43 21.99
C LYS A 256 -14.36 11.42 20.89
N LEU A 257 -13.49 11.01 19.97
CA LEU A 257 -13.10 11.85 18.83
C LEU A 257 -14.32 12.27 18.00
N TRP A 258 -15.21 11.32 17.70
CA TRP A 258 -16.44 11.56 16.95
C TRP A 258 -17.34 12.55 17.68
N ASN A 259 -17.54 12.39 18.99
CA ASN A 259 -18.34 13.32 19.78
C ASN A 259 -17.75 14.74 19.77
N ASP A 260 -16.43 14.87 19.92
CA ASP A 260 -15.75 16.17 19.90
C ASP A 260 -15.88 16.86 18.53
N ILE A 261 -15.83 16.11 17.42
CA ILE A 261 -16.01 16.64 16.06
C ILE A 261 -17.38 17.34 15.87
N PHE A 262 -18.44 16.83 16.50
CA PHE A 262 -19.78 17.39 16.35
C PHE A 262 -20.16 18.38 17.46
N ASN A 263 -19.60 18.24 18.66
CA ASN A 263 -20.07 18.96 19.84
C ASN A 263 -19.01 19.88 20.49
N ASP A 264 -17.72 19.68 20.21
CA ASP A 264 -16.63 20.42 20.86
C ASP A 264 -15.40 20.60 19.94
N LEU A 265 -15.62 21.23 18.77
CA LEU A 265 -14.58 21.54 17.79
C LEU A 265 -13.36 22.30 18.37
N PRO A 266 -13.50 23.22 19.35
CA PRO A 266 -12.35 23.87 19.95
C PRO A 266 -11.31 22.92 20.54
N THR A 267 -11.70 21.72 21.01
CA THR A 267 -10.76 20.70 21.51
C THR A 267 -9.85 20.12 20.43
N LEU A 268 -10.19 20.32 19.15
CA LEU A 268 -9.43 19.90 17.97
C LEU A 268 -8.63 21.05 17.35
N ASN A 269 -8.59 22.22 18.00
CA ASN A 269 -7.96 23.44 17.50
C ASN A 269 -8.41 23.82 16.08
N THR A 270 -9.69 23.61 15.76
CA THR A 270 -10.26 23.88 14.44
C THR A 270 -11.59 24.61 14.53
N SER A 271 -11.91 25.39 13.50
CA SER A 271 -13.24 25.93 13.25
C SER A 271 -13.99 25.19 12.14
N LYS A 272 -13.34 24.23 11.46
CA LYS A 272 -13.93 23.53 10.30
C LYS A 272 -15.02 22.57 10.78
N SER A 273 -16.24 22.89 10.43
CA SER A 273 -17.40 22.05 10.74
C SER A 273 -17.52 20.86 9.78
N VAL A 274 -18.22 19.80 10.19
CA VAL A 274 -18.50 18.66 9.32
C VAL A 274 -19.18 19.06 8.00
N PRO A 275 -20.21 19.95 7.99
CA PRO A 275 -20.80 20.43 6.74
C PRO A 275 -19.77 21.06 5.78
N GLU A 276 -18.83 21.87 6.28
CA GLU A 276 -17.75 22.45 5.45
C GLU A 276 -16.85 21.38 4.86
N ILE A 277 -16.48 20.35 5.65
CA ILE A 277 -15.66 19.24 5.17
C ILE A 277 -16.39 18.46 4.06
N LEU A 278 -17.70 18.25 4.20
CA LEU A 278 -18.50 17.50 3.23
C LEU A 278 -18.62 18.20 1.86
N LEU A 279 -18.44 19.52 1.81
CA LEU A 279 -18.41 20.30 0.56
C LEU A 279 -17.09 20.08 -0.21
N ASN A 280 -16.02 19.70 0.48
CA ASN A 280 -14.74 19.45 -0.18
C ASN A 280 -14.77 18.12 -0.95
N ALA A 281 -14.36 18.17 -2.21
CA ALA A 281 -14.12 16.97 -2.99
C ALA A 281 -12.94 16.19 -2.39
N THR A 282 -13.05 14.86 -2.34
CA THR A 282 -11.93 14.01 -1.93
C THR A 282 -10.92 13.91 -3.08
N ASN A 283 -9.63 13.97 -2.75
CA ASN A 283 -8.55 13.74 -3.69
C ASN A 283 -8.71 12.36 -4.37
N PRO A 284 -8.80 12.29 -5.72
CA PRO A 284 -9.01 11.02 -6.43
C PRO A 284 -7.96 9.95 -6.12
N SER A 285 -6.73 10.33 -5.78
CA SER A 285 -5.69 9.37 -5.37
C SER A 285 -6.06 8.55 -4.12
N MET A 286 -7.03 9.00 -3.30
CA MET A 286 -7.54 8.22 -2.16
C MET A 286 -8.31 6.98 -2.59
N ASN A 287 -8.85 6.98 -3.81
CA ASN A 287 -9.61 5.84 -4.35
C ASN A 287 -8.73 4.61 -4.52
N ASN A 288 -7.43 4.82 -4.72
CA ASN A 288 -6.44 3.74 -4.80
C ASN A 288 -6.46 2.86 -3.55
N PHE A 289 -6.83 3.39 -2.38
CA PHE A 289 -6.90 2.63 -1.13
C PHE A 289 -8.22 1.88 -0.93
N LEU A 290 -9.22 2.09 -1.79
CA LEU A 290 -10.51 1.38 -1.70
C LEU A 290 -10.44 -0.05 -2.24
N ILE A 291 -9.44 -0.34 -3.06
CA ILE A 291 -9.22 -1.65 -3.68
C ILE A 291 -7.76 -2.05 -3.51
N SER A 292 -7.52 -3.36 -3.37
CA SER A 292 -6.15 -3.86 -3.35
C SER A 292 -5.49 -3.67 -4.72
N PHE A 293 -4.16 -3.68 -4.73
CA PHE A 293 -3.39 -3.59 -5.97
C PHE A 293 -3.72 -4.73 -6.96
N GLU A 294 -3.98 -5.94 -6.47
CA GLU A 294 -4.41 -7.05 -7.34
C GLU A 294 -5.78 -6.76 -7.95
N MET A 295 -6.73 -6.31 -7.13
CA MET A 295 -8.09 -5.99 -7.59
C MET A 295 -8.07 -4.91 -8.66
N GLU A 296 -7.25 -3.87 -8.51
CA GLU A 296 -7.06 -2.83 -9.52
C GLU A 296 -6.63 -3.42 -10.87
N LYS A 297 -5.60 -4.27 -10.90
CA LYS A 297 -5.12 -4.92 -12.13
C LYS A 297 -6.22 -5.72 -12.83
N TYR A 298 -6.99 -6.51 -12.06
CA TYR A 298 -8.09 -7.30 -12.62
C TYR A 298 -9.24 -6.42 -13.10
N THR A 299 -9.59 -5.37 -12.36
CA THR A 299 -10.62 -4.40 -12.74
C THR A 299 -10.24 -3.70 -14.04
N HIS A 300 -9.01 -3.19 -14.17
CA HIS A 300 -8.53 -2.60 -15.41
C HIS A 300 -8.59 -3.60 -16.58
N PHE A 301 -8.13 -4.83 -16.37
CA PHE A 301 -8.21 -5.86 -17.40
C PHE A 301 -9.64 -6.11 -17.86
N MET A 302 -10.59 -6.26 -16.92
CA MET A 302 -11.99 -6.48 -17.27
C MET A 302 -12.59 -5.30 -18.03
N LEU A 303 -12.37 -4.09 -17.54
CA LEU A 303 -12.93 -2.88 -18.15
C LEU A 303 -12.35 -2.60 -19.54
N GLN A 304 -11.08 -2.94 -19.78
CA GLN A 304 -10.41 -2.66 -21.05
C GLN A 304 -10.57 -3.77 -22.10
N PHE A 305 -10.62 -5.04 -21.66
CA PHE A 305 -10.48 -6.18 -22.58
C PHE A 305 -11.67 -7.15 -22.58
N VAL A 306 -12.54 -7.11 -21.56
CA VAL A 306 -13.67 -8.05 -21.47
C VAL A 306 -14.93 -7.40 -22.05
N HIS A 307 -15.31 -7.84 -23.24
CA HIS A 307 -16.54 -7.38 -23.90
C HIS A 307 -17.76 -8.09 -23.33
N VAL A 308 -18.78 -7.33 -22.92
CA VAL A 308 -20.05 -7.89 -22.48
C VAL A 308 -20.98 -8.08 -23.68
N ALA A 309 -20.99 -9.29 -24.24
CA ALA A 309 -21.98 -9.68 -25.26
C ALA A 309 -22.98 -10.69 -24.66
N PRO A 310 -24.25 -10.73 -25.14
CA PRO A 310 -25.31 -11.61 -24.63
C PRO A 310 -24.97 -13.11 -24.55
N HIS A 311 -23.91 -13.55 -25.24
CA HIS A 311 -23.43 -14.93 -25.27
C HIS A 311 -21.97 -15.10 -24.85
N PHE A 312 -21.32 -14.05 -24.34
CA PHE A 312 -19.93 -14.13 -23.88
C PHE A 312 -19.91 -14.47 -22.37
N PRO A 313 -19.23 -15.56 -21.95
CA PRO A 313 -19.25 -15.99 -20.56
C PRO A 313 -18.35 -15.09 -19.69
N THR A 314 -18.89 -13.95 -19.26
CA THR A 314 -18.25 -13.06 -18.27
C THR A 314 -18.07 -13.72 -16.91
N ARG A 315 -18.85 -14.79 -16.64
CA ARG A 315 -18.80 -15.61 -15.43
C ARG A 315 -17.41 -16.14 -15.09
N ARG A 316 -16.62 -16.56 -16.08
CA ARG A 316 -15.24 -17.06 -15.83
C ARG A 316 -14.32 -15.99 -15.27
N TYR A 317 -14.49 -14.73 -15.68
CA TYR A 317 -13.71 -13.61 -15.15
C TYR A 317 -14.21 -13.17 -13.78
N GLN A 318 -15.52 -13.26 -13.52
CA GLN A 318 -16.12 -13.00 -12.21
C GLN A 318 -15.64 -14.00 -11.15
N GLU A 319 -15.52 -15.28 -11.52
CA GLU A 319 -14.98 -16.32 -10.65
C GLU A 319 -13.53 -16.02 -10.20
N MET A 320 -12.75 -15.26 -10.99
CA MET A 320 -11.40 -14.85 -10.58
C MET A 320 -11.38 -13.87 -9.38
N PHE A 321 -12.50 -13.18 -9.11
CA PHE A 321 -12.65 -12.30 -7.94
C PHE A 321 -13.16 -13.04 -6.71
N THR A 322 -13.94 -14.11 -6.90
CA THR A 322 -14.56 -14.85 -5.79
C THR A 322 -13.69 -15.99 -5.25
N VAL A 323 -12.78 -16.54 -6.06
CA VAL A 323 -11.99 -17.75 -5.71
C VAL A 323 -10.78 -17.46 -4.82
N SER A 324 -10.34 -16.20 -4.67
CA SER A 324 -9.19 -15.85 -3.82
C SER A 324 -9.61 -14.96 -2.63
N PRO A 325 -9.32 -15.35 -1.38
CA PRO A 325 -9.53 -14.50 -0.20
C PRO A 325 -8.79 -13.15 -0.27
N LYS A 326 -7.71 -13.08 -1.06
CA LYS A 326 -6.96 -11.84 -1.32
C LYS A 326 -7.68 -10.87 -2.28
N ARG A 327 -8.80 -11.31 -2.88
CA ARG A 327 -9.58 -10.60 -3.91
C ARG A 327 -11.06 -10.45 -3.53
N SER A 328 -11.48 -11.03 -2.41
CA SER A 328 -12.83 -10.88 -1.89
C SER A 328 -13.02 -9.52 -1.25
N PHE A 329 -14.11 -8.84 -1.61
CA PHE A 329 -14.58 -7.65 -0.89
C PHE A 329 -15.02 -8.06 0.51
N PHE A 330 -14.23 -7.75 1.53
CA PHE A 330 -14.70 -7.93 2.91
C PHE A 330 -15.77 -6.89 3.25
N PRO A 331 -16.96 -7.29 3.72
CA PRO A 331 -17.95 -6.36 4.24
C PRO A 331 -17.39 -5.55 5.39
N LEU A 332 -17.19 -4.26 5.16
CA LEU A 332 -17.30 -3.31 6.26
C LEU A 332 -18.77 -3.22 6.63
N ARG A 333 -19.08 -3.63 7.86
CA ARG A 333 -20.40 -3.49 8.48
C ARG A 333 -20.78 -2.02 8.56
N ILE A 334 -21.52 -1.53 7.57
CA ILE A 334 -22.38 -0.35 7.72
C ILE A 334 -23.76 -0.79 7.21
N GLY A 335 -24.80 -0.40 7.94
CA GLY A 335 -26.18 -0.80 7.69
C GLY A 335 -26.67 -0.66 6.23
N PRO A 336 -27.83 -1.29 5.93
CA PRO A 336 -28.27 -1.66 4.58
C PRO A 336 -28.37 -0.50 3.57
N LEU A 337 -28.55 0.75 4.01
CA LEU A 337 -28.63 1.91 3.12
C LEU A 337 -27.28 2.39 2.53
N SER A 338 -26.15 2.01 3.12
CA SER A 338 -24.82 2.45 2.64
C SER A 338 -24.15 1.49 1.65
N MET A 339 -24.63 0.24 1.57
CA MET A 339 -24.10 -0.79 0.68
C MET A 339 -24.44 -0.52 -0.80
N VAL A 340 -25.61 0.05 -1.06
CA VAL A 340 -26.05 0.48 -2.40
C VAL A 340 -25.17 1.63 -2.92
N ASN A 341 -24.75 2.55 -2.04
CA ASN A 341 -23.91 3.68 -2.42
C ASN A 341 -22.43 3.32 -2.61
N ARG A 342 -21.88 2.27 -1.99
CA ARG A 342 -20.47 1.88 -2.20
C ARG A 342 -20.20 1.24 -3.54
N GLY A 343 -21.13 0.42 -4.03
CA GLY A 343 -21.06 -0.05 -5.41
C GLY A 343 -21.22 1.07 -6.41
N SER A 344 -22.09 2.04 -6.11
CA SER A 344 -22.24 3.25 -6.90
C SER A 344 -21.02 4.17 -6.82
N ILE A 345 -20.24 4.16 -5.72
CA ILE A 345 -18.99 4.92 -5.58
C ILE A 345 -17.83 4.20 -6.30
N ILE A 346 -17.62 2.89 -6.12
CA ILE A 346 -16.59 2.16 -6.90
C ILE A 346 -16.93 2.21 -8.40
N ALA A 347 -18.21 2.12 -8.76
CA ALA A 347 -18.68 2.40 -10.11
C ALA A 347 -18.40 3.86 -10.52
N ASN A 348 -18.79 4.87 -9.74
CA ASN A 348 -18.57 6.29 -10.07
C ASN A 348 -17.10 6.70 -10.12
N LEU A 349 -16.23 6.08 -9.32
CA LEU A 349 -14.81 6.39 -9.28
C LEU A 349 -14.09 5.90 -10.52
N TYR A 350 -14.46 4.72 -11.03
CA TYR A 350 -13.98 4.25 -12.33
C TYR A 350 -14.73 4.87 -13.51
N VAL A 351 -16.01 5.22 -13.35
CA VAL A 351 -16.82 5.93 -14.36
C VAL A 351 -16.24 7.33 -14.62
N ASN A 352 -15.87 8.11 -13.60
CA ASN A 352 -15.45 9.49 -13.85
C ASN A 352 -13.99 9.67 -14.33
N GLU A 353 -13.08 8.71 -14.10
CA GLU A 353 -11.68 8.81 -14.59
C GLU A 353 -11.45 8.10 -15.94
N VAL A 354 -12.34 7.18 -16.36
CA VAL A 354 -12.17 6.38 -17.60
C VAL A 354 -13.30 6.61 -18.61
N PHE A 355 -14.45 7.14 -18.21
CA PHE A 355 -15.65 7.20 -19.06
C PHE A 355 -16.11 8.62 -19.38
N GLU A 356 -15.43 9.30 -20.30
CA GLU A 356 -16.14 10.24 -21.20
C GLU A 356 -16.63 9.54 -22.50
N ASP A 357 -16.08 8.38 -22.89
CA ASP A 357 -16.34 7.81 -24.22
C ASP A 357 -17.03 6.43 -24.30
N VAL A 358 -17.36 5.75 -23.18
CA VAL A 358 -17.93 4.38 -23.24
C VAL A 358 -19.22 4.23 -22.45
N PHE A 359 -20.31 4.85 -22.93
CA PHE A 359 -21.64 4.80 -22.30
C PHE A 359 -22.34 3.42 -22.32
N HIS A 360 -21.63 2.29 -22.44
CA HIS A 360 -22.24 0.98 -22.72
C HIS A 360 -22.16 -0.12 -21.64
N ASP A 361 -21.35 -0.03 -20.58
CA ASP A 361 -21.08 -1.22 -19.72
C ASP A 361 -21.74 -1.22 -18.33
N TYR A 362 -23.03 -0.86 -18.26
CA TYR A 362 -23.84 -0.98 -17.03
C TYR A 362 -23.94 -2.44 -16.51
N ILE A 363 -23.82 -3.43 -17.41
CA ILE A 363 -23.94 -4.86 -17.07
C ILE A 363 -22.70 -5.36 -16.31
N LEU A 364 -21.50 -4.94 -16.70
CA LEU A 364 -20.26 -5.37 -16.02
C LEU A 364 -20.21 -4.78 -14.61
N VAL A 365 -20.52 -3.50 -14.47
CA VAL A 365 -20.64 -2.81 -13.17
C VAL A 365 -21.68 -3.48 -12.29
N LYS A 366 -22.88 -3.77 -12.82
CA LYS A 366 -23.95 -4.47 -12.10
C LYS A 366 -23.56 -5.90 -11.73
N SER A 367 -22.77 -6.58 -12.55
CA SER A 367 -22.37 -7.97 -12.30
C SER A 367 -21.21 -8.08 -11.32
N ILE A 368 -20.24 -7.15 -11.34
CA ILE A 368 -19.25 -6.96 -10.27
C ILE A 368 -20.00 -6.65 -8.97
N PHE A 369 -20.96 -5.74 -9.01
CA PHE A 369 -21.80 -5.38 -7.86
C PHE A 369 -22.62 -6.56 -7.30
N LEU A 370 -23.19 -7.41 -8.16
CA LEU A 370 -23.93 -8.61 -7.76
C LEU A 370 -23.01 -9.71 -7.20
N SER A 371 -21.80 -9.86 -7.75
CA SER A 371 -20.79 -10.80 -7.22
C SER A 371 -20.29 -10.37 -5.85
N ILE A 372 -20.17 -9.05 -5.62
CA ILE A 372 -19.92 -8.46 -4.30
C ILE A 372 -21.12 -8.68 -3.37
N SER A 373 -22.35 -8.49 -3.84
CA SER A 373 -23.57 -8.65 -3.03
C SER A 373 -23.84 -10.10 -2.61
N HIS A 374 -23.46 -11.09 -3.43
CA HIS A 374 -23.63 -12.51 -3.09
C HIS A 374 -22.62 -13.03 -2.06
N LEU A 375 -21.49 -12.35 -1.86
CA LEU A 375 -20.54 -12.64 -0.78
C LEU A 375 -20.98 -12.02 0.58
N LEU A 376 -22.08 -11.27 0.60
CA LEU A 376 -22.56 -10.47 1.72
C LEU A 376 -23.85 -10.99 2.37
N TYR A 377 -24.36 -12.14 1.92
CA TYR A 377 -25.52 -12.84 2.48
C TYR A 377 -25.12 -14.19 3.08
#